data_AF-A0A368KNA9-F1
#
_entry.id   AF-A0A368KNA9-F1
#
_cell.length_a   1.000
_cell.length_b   1.000
_cell.length_c   1.000
_cell.angle_alpha   90.00
_cell.angle_beta   90.00
_cell.angle_gamma   90.00
#
_symmetry.space_group_name_H-M   'P 1'
#
loop_
_entity.id
_entity.type
_entity.pdbx_description
1 polymer ?
#
loop_
_entity_poly.entity_id
_entity_poly.type
_entity_poly.pdbx_seq_one_letter_code
_entity_poly.pdbx_strand_id
1 'polypeptide(L)' 'MPEKSEMAKKAASGFRVAMLSVIETCQRTQTPLITEIDGQVRHIPYDQIEDFIDIAALRQEEANGSADQREAGR' A
#
# COMPACT_ATOMS: atom_id res chain seq x y z
N MET A 1 19.13 -8.43 -14.73
CA MET A 1 18.07 -8.53 -13.70
C MET A 1 16.75 -8.58 -14.45
N PRO A 2 15.83 -9.54 -14.20
CA PRO A 2 14.59 -9.56 -14.94
C PRO A 2 13.81 -8.29 -14.59
N GLU A 3 13.50 -7.50 -15.61
CA GLU A 3 12.48 -6.45 -15.55
C GLU A 3 11.30 -6.97 -14.73
N LYS A 4 10.92 -6.29 -13.64
CA LYS A 4 9.58 -6.48 -13.08
C LYS A 4 8.62 -6.25 -14.25
N SER A 5 8.02 -7.34 -14.75
CA SER A 5 7.14 -7.32 -15.93
C SER A 5 6.19 -6.14 -15.86
N GLU A 6 5.95 -5.44 -16.97
CA GLU A 6 5.00 -4.31 -17.06
C GLU A 6 3.63 -4.63 -16.43
N MET A 7 3.23 -5.91 -16.43
CA MET A 7 2.05 -6.39 -15.73
C MET A 7 2.11 -6.23 -14.21
N ALA A 8 3.27 -6.48 -13.59
CA ALA A 8 3.47 -6.33 -12.15
C ALA A 8 3.35 -4.86 -11.72
N LYS A 9 3.91 -3.92 -12.52
CA LYS A 9 3.77 -2.48 -12.25
C LYS A 9 2.31 -2.02 -12.37
N LYS A 10 1.60 -2.47 -13.40
CA LYS A 10 0.17 -2.19 -13.59
C LYS A 10 -0.68 -2.76 -12.45
N ALA A 11 -0.41 -3.99 -12.03
CA ALA A 11 -1.10 -4.64 -10.92
C ALA A 11 -0.85 -3.88 -9.59
N ALA A 12 0.39 -3.47 -9.32
CA ALA A 12 0.71 -2.68 -8.13
C ALA A 12 0.00 -1.32 -8.14
N SER A 13 -0.04 -0.63 -9.28
CA SER A 13 -0.77 0.63 -9.42
C SER A 13 -2.28 0.45 -9.19
N GLY A 14 -2.89 -0.56 -9.83
CA GLY A 14 -4.31 -0.87 -9.64
C GLY A 14 -4.65 -1.23 -8.19
N PHE A 15 -3.78 -1.98 -7.51
CA PHE A 15 -3.93 -2.30 -6.09
C PHE A 15 -3.93 -1.05 -5.21
N ARG A 16 -2.99 -0.11 -5.42
CA ARG A 16 -2.93 1.15 -4.66
C ARG A 16 -4.22 1.96 -4.81
N VAL A 17 -4.69 2.14 -6.04
CA VAL A 17 -5.92 2.89 -6.32
C VAL A 17 -7.13 2.24 -5.65
N ALA A 18 -7.25 0.91 -5.75
CA ALA A 18 -8.34 0.17 -5.10
C ALA A 18 -8.29 0.33 -3.57
N MET A 19 -7.10 0.23 -2.96
CA MET A 19 -6.96 0.33 -1.51
C MET A 19 -7.28 1.73 -0.99
N LEU A 20 -6.83 2.78 -1.69
CA LEU A 20 -7.19 4.15 -1.35
C LEU A 20 -8.71 4.37 -1.40
N SER A 21 -9.39 3.85 -2.42
CA SER A 21 -10.85 3.92 -2.55
C SER A 21 -11.60 3.20 -1.42
N VAL A 22 -11.08 2.04 -0.99
CA VAL A 22 -11.64 1.31 0.16
C VAL A 22 -11.47 2.11 1.44
N ILE A 23 -10.28 2.66 1.69
CA ILE A 23 -10.01 3.46 2.90
C ILE A 23 -10.89 4.71 2.93
N GLU A 24 -10.99 5.44 1.83
CA GLU A 24 -11.86 6.62 1.71
C GLU A 24 -13.33 6.25 1.97
N THR A 25 -13.77 5.11 1.43
CA THR A 25 -15.12 4.60 1.68
C THR A 25 -15.33 4.31 3.16
N CYS A 26 -14.43 3.57 3.80
CA CYS A 26 -14.50 3.26 5.24
C CYS A 26 -14.59 4.51 6.11
N GLN A 27 -13.77 5.53 5.80
CA GLN A 27 -13.79 6.81 6.51
C GLN A 27 -15.12 7.55 6.30
N ARG A 28 -15.62 7.62 5.06
CA ARG A 28 -16.88 8.29 4.73
C ARG A 28 -18.10 7.62 5.35
N THR A 29 -18.14 6.28 5.38
CA THR A 29 -19.26 5.51 5.92
C THR A 29 -19.11 5.20 7.41
N GLN A 30 -17.99 5.60 8.03
CA GLN A 30 -17.66 5.29 9.43
C GLN A 30 -17.70 3.78 9.73
N THR A 31 -17.29 2.97 8.76
CA THR A 31 -17.28 1.51 8.86
C THR A 31 -15.86 1.01 9.06
N PRO A 32 -15.65 -0.04 9.88
CA PRO A 32 -14.31 -0.60 10.08
C PRO A 32 -13.75 -1.19 8.79
N LEU A 33 -12.44 -1.05 8.61
CA LEU A 33 -11.69 -1.76 7.57
C LEU A 33 -11.42 -3.19 8.02
N ILE A 34 -11.80 -4.16 7.20
CA ILE A 34 -11.49 -5.57 7.44
C ILE A 34 -10.31 -5.94 6.55
N THR A 35 -9.20 -6.33 7.16
CA THR A 35 -7.95 -6.65 6.43
C THR A 35 -7.15 -7.71 7.18
N GLU A 36 -6.23 -8.37 6.49
CA GLU A 36 -5.31 -9.34 7.08
C GLU A 36 -3.96 -8.69 7.39
N ILE A 37 -3.51 -8.78 8.63
CA ILE A 37 -2.19 -8.32 9.09
C ILE A 37 -1.56 -9.46 9.89
N ASP A 38 -0.33 -9.84 9.53
CA ASP A 38 0.39 -10.96 10.14
C ASP A 38 -0.39 -12.30 10.12
N GLY A 39 -1.14 -12.55 9.04
CA GLY A 39 -1.94 -13.77 8.86
C GLY A 39 -3.21 -13.83 9.71
N GLN A 40 -3.62 -12.71 10.31
CA GLN A 40 -4.85 -12.62 11.09
C GLN A 40 -5.77 -11.55 10.52
N VAL A 41 -7.05 -11.90 10.38
CA VAL A 41 -8.10 -10.95 10.03
C VAL A 41 -8.30 -9.99 11.21
N ARG A 42 -8.14 -8.70 10.93
CA ARG A 42 -8.35 -7.60 11.86
C ARG A 42 -9.48 -6.70 11.39
N HIS A 43 -10.17 -6.13 12.36
CA HIS A 43 -11.19 -5.10 12.16
C HIS A 43 -10.62 -3.79 12.70
N ILE A 44 -10.23 -2.90 11.80
CA ILE A 44 -9.60 -1.62 12.14
C ILE A 44 -10.68 -0.54 12.12
N PRO A 45 -10.95 0.16 13.25
CA PRO A 45 -11.86 1.30 13.27
C PRO A 45 -11.48 2.36 12.23
N TYR A 46 -12.47 3.02 11.62
CA TYR A 46 -12.23 3.94 10.50
C TYR A 46 -11.31 5.14 10.86
N ASP A 47 -11.32 5.53 12.13
CA ASP A 47 -10.52 6.60 12.73
C ASP A 47 -9.09 6.16 13.08
N GLN A 48 -8.81 4.86 13.08
CA GLN A 48 -7.50 4.28 13.40
C GLN A 48 -6.77 3.73 12.18
N ILE A 49 -7.35 3.82 10.98
CA ILE A 49 -6.76 3.23 9.77
C ILE A 49 -5.32 3.73 9.53
N GLU A 50 -5.05 5.01 9.80
CA GLU A 50 -3.73 5.64 9.61
C GLU A 50 -2.65 5.13 10.58
N ASP A 51 -3.04 4.53 11.71
CA ASP A 51 -2.10 3.92 12.66
C ASP A 51 -1.54 2.58 12.14
N PHE A 52 -2.26 1.93 11.22
CA PHE A 52 -1.92 0.61 10.67
C PHE A 52 -1.45 0.67 9.21
N ILE A 53 -1.90 1.67 8.46
CA ILE A 53 -1.65 1.79 7.02
C ILE A 53 -1.11 3.17 6.71
N ASP A 54 0.10 3.24 6.15
CA ASP A 54 0.67 4.48 5.64
C ASP A 54 -0.04 4.90 4.34
N ILE A 55 -1.09 5.72 4.48
CA ILE A 55 -1.86 6.26 3.36
C ILE A 55 -0.98 7.14 2.47
N ALA A 56 0.01 7.84 3.02
CA ALA A 56 0.89 8.70 2.25
C ALA A 56 1.79 7.86 1.31
N ALA A 57 2.29 6.73 1.79
CA ALA A 57 3.02 5.77 0.96
C ALA A 57 2.13 5.15 -0.13
N LEU A 58 0.85 4.88 0.15
CA LEU A 58 -0.09 4.38 -0.87
C LEU A 58 -0.38 5.40 -1.97
N ARG A 59 -0.29 6.70 -1.67
CA ARG A 59 -0.48 7.79 -2.65
C ARG A 59 0.75 8.07 -3.49
N GLN A 60 1.94 7.72 -3.02
CA GLN A 60 3.16 7.87 -3.81
C GLN A 60 3.25 6.72 -4.82
N GLU A 61 3.08 7.04 -6.11
CA GLU A 61 3.55 6.16 -7.18
C GLU A 61 5.05 5.93 -7.00
N GLU A 62 5.47 4.65 -6.94
CA GLU A 62 6.85 4.19 -6.70
C GLU A 62 7.93 5.23 -7.06
N ALA A 63 8.32 6.06 -6.08
CA ALA A 63 9.52 6.89 -6.19
C ALA A 63 10.78 6.11 -5.79
N ASN A 64 10.67 4.87 -5.29
CA ASN A 64 11.81 4.10 -4.78
C ASN A 64 11.84 2.65 -5.26
N GLY A 65 12.28 2.49 -6.51
CA GLY A 65 12.97 1.29 -6.98
C GLY A 65 14.49 1.49 -7.12
N SER A 66 15.10 2.47 -6.44
CA SER A 66 16.53 2.76 -6.58
C SER A 66 17.11 3.48 -5.35
N ALA A 67 17.23 2.79 -4.22
CA ALA A 67 18.03 3.28 -3.09
C ALA A 67 18.82 2.19 -2.36
N ASP A 68 19.12 1.06 -3.02
CA ASP A 68 19.99 0.01 -2.49
C ASP A 68 20.91 -0.53 -3.61
N GLN A 69 21.86 0.29 -4.06
CA GLN A 69 23.00 -0.13 -4.90
C GLN A 69 24.08 0.95 -5.10
N ARG A 70 24.31 1.82 -4.10
CA ARG A 70 25.49 2.70 -4.09
C ARG A 70 26.31 2.55 -2.82
N GLU A 71 26.54 1.33 -2.36
CA GLU A 71 27.62 1.07 -1.39
C GLU A 71 28.12 -0.38 -1.44
N ALA A 72 28.49 -0.85 -2.62
CA ALA A 72 29.33 -2.04 -2.74
C ALA A 72 30.26 -1.88 -3.96
N GLY A 73 31.56 -1.69 -3.70
CA GLY A 73 32.61 -1.83 -4.70
C GLY A 73 33.44 -0.56 -4.96
N ARG A 74 34.19 -0.15 -3.95
CA ARG A 74 35.51 0.46 -4.16
C ARG A 74 36.55 -0.64 -4.34
#